data_AF-A0AAV0PHR8-F1
#
_entry.id   AF-A0AAV0PHR8-F1
#
_cell.length_a   1.000
_cell.length_b   1.000
_cell.length_c   1.000
_cell.angle_alpha   90.00
_cell.angle_beta   90.00
_cell.angle_gamma   90.00
#
_symmetry.space_group_name_H-M   'P 1'
#
loop_
_entity.id
_entity.type
_entity.pdbx_description
1 polymer ?
#
loop_
_entity_poly.entity_id
_entity_poly.type
_entity_poly.pdbx_seq_one_letter_code
_entity_poly.pdbx_strand_id
1 'polypeptide(L)'
;MAHVWQWNGGGKAPSGLVEGIAGYVRLKAGLAPEYWVGPGGGERWDQGFDVTARFVEYCEGVRKGFVAEMNRRMKVGYGDGYFGEVLGKEVEVAWRDYKSKYAKKQNPAAGGGVK
;
A
#
# COMPACT_ATOMS: atom_id res chain seq x y z
N MET A 1 7.68 3.07 -17.06
CA MET A 1 7.77 3.54 -15.66
C MET A 1 8.99 4.43 -15.52
N ALA A 2 8.91 5.54 -14.78
CA ALA A 2 10.05 6.42 -14.52
C ALA A 2 10.69 6.06 -13.17
N HIS A 3 11.80 5.31 -13.18
CA HIS A 3 12.52 4.85 -11.99
C HIS A 3 13.63 5.83 -11.53
N VAL A 4 13.42 7.14 -11.69
CA VAL A 4 14.50 8.13 -11.48
C VAL A 4 14.93 8.20 -10.00
N TRP A 5 13.99 8.02 -9.07
CA TRP A 5 14.25 8.01 -7.62
C TRP A 5 13.72 6.78 -6.89
N GLN A 6 12.93 5.95 -7.57
CA GLN A 6 12.32 4.78 -6.99
C GLN A 6 13.07 3.51 -7.41
N TRP A 7 13.49 2.73 -6.42
CA TRP A 7 14.20 1.47 -6.64
C TRP A 7 13.24 0.29 -6.68
N ASN A 8 13.57 -0.73 -7.48
CA ASN A 8 12.74 -1.93 -7.68
C ASN A 8 13.35 -3.19 -7.01
N GLY A 9 14.27 -3.03 -6.05
CA GLY A 9 14.92 -4.16 -5.39
C GLY A 9 15.87 -4.94 -6.28
N GLY A 10 16.41 -4.33 -7.34
CA GLY A 10 17.16 -5.05 -8.38
C GLY A 10 16.28 -6.03 -9.17
N GLY A 11 15.00 -5.68 -9.36
CA GLY A 11 13.99 -6.53 -10.00
C GLY A 11 13.37 -7.59 -9.09
N LYS A 12 13.74 -7.65 -7.81
CA LYS A 12 13.24 -8.64 -6.85
C LYS A 12 11.99 -8.18 -6.09
N ALA A 13 11.71 -6.87 -6.08
CA ALA A 13 10.50 -6.37 -5.45
C ALA A 13 9.28 -6.81 -6.28
N PRO A 14 8.16 -7.22 -5.63
CA PRO A 14 6.90 -7.44 -6.31
C PRO A 14 6.53 -6.22 -7.13
N SER A 15 6.10 -6.41 -8.38
CA SER A 15 5.71 -5.32 -9.27
C SER A 15 4.63 -4.45 -8.63
N GLY A 16 3.67 -5.07 -7.93
CA GLY A 16 2.62 -4.36 -7.20
C GLY A 16 3.13 -3.45 -6.09
N LEU A 17 4.23 -3.80 -5.40
CA LEU A 17 4.86 -2.91 -4.41
C LEU A 17 5.49 -1.69 -5.08
N VAL A 18 6.21 -1.90 -6.17
CA VAL A 18 6.83 -0.81 -6.94
C VAL A 18 5.74 0.11 -7.50
N GLU A 19 4.70 -0.45 -8.11
CA GLU A 19 3.56 0.30 -8.61
C GLU A 19 2.80 1.02 -7.50
N GLY A 20 2.58 0.36 -6.36
CA GLY A 20 1.88 0.92 -5.22
C GLY A 20 2.60 2.09 -4.57
N ILE A 21 3.94 2.09 -4.53
CA ILE A 21 4.71 3.26 -4.05
C ILE A 21 4.56 4.44 -5.02
N ALA A 22 4.57 4.20 -6.34
CA ALA A 22 4.27 5.24 -7.31
C ALA A 22 2.81 5.74 -7.18
N GLY A 23 1.88 4.84 -6.91
CA GLY A 23 0.47 5.16 -6.64
C GLY A 23 0.28 5.95 -5.35
N TYR A 24 1.04 5.65 -4.31
CA TYR A 24 1.04 6.41 -3.07
C TYR A 24 1.43 7.88 -3.30
N VAL A 25 2.45 8.15 -4.13
CA VAL A 25 2.82 9.53 -4.46
C VAL A 25 1.68 10.27 -5.16
N ARG A 26 1.02 9.62 -6.12
CA ARG A 26 -0.17 10.19 -6.80
C ARG A 26 -1.32 10.43 -5.81
N LEU A 27 -1.55 9.48 -4.91
CA LEU A 27 -2.58 9.58 -3.88
C LEU A 27 -2.32 10.77 -2.94
N LYS A 28 -1.08 10.93 -2.45
CA LYS A 28 -0.70 12.06 -1.59
C LYS A 28 -0.73 13.41 -2.29
N ALA A 29 -0.54 13.43 -3.60
CA ALA A 29 -0.70 14.62 -4.43
C ALA A 29 -2.16 14.98 -4.73
N GLY A 30 -3.14 14.17 -4.28
CA GLY A 30 -4.56 14.38 -4.60
C GLY A 30 -4.90 14.07 -6.07
N LEU A 31 -4.08 13.27 -6.74
CA LEU A 31 -4.20 12.93 -8.17
C LEU A 31 -4.67 11.48 -8.38
N ALA A 32 -5.17 10.81 -7.34
CA ALA A 32 -5.77 9.50 -7.48
C ALA A 32 -7.12 9.61 -8.20
N PRO A 33 -7.34 8.89 -9.32
CA PRO A 33 -8.64 8.79 -9.98
C PRO A 33 -9.76 8.36 -9.03
N GLU A 34 -10.98 8.83 -9.29
CA GLU A 34 -12.17 8.52 -8.47
C GLU A 34 -12.50 7.03 -8.41
N TYR A 35 -12.19 6.27 -9.48
CA TYR A 35 -12.47 4.83 -9.57
C TYR A 35 -11.47 3.96 -8.79
N TRP A 36 -10.45 4.54 -8.16
CA TRP A 36 -9.54 3.77 -7.33
C TRP A 36 -10.24 3.16 -6.14
N VAL A 37 -9.77 1.97 -5.77
CA VAL A 37 -10.27 1.31 -4.57
C VAL A 37 -10.15 2.21 -3.32
N GLY A 38 -11.19 2.14 -2.49
CA GLY A 38 -11.19 2.77 -1.18
C GLY A 38 -10.27 2.06 -0.17
N PRO A 39 -9.95 2.72 0.96
CA PRO A 39 -9.21 2.09 2.05
C PRO A 39 -9.87 0.78 2.52
N GLY A 40 -9.05 -0.25 2.69
CA GLY A 40 -9.48 -1.60 3.06
C GLY A 40 -9.92 -2.49 1.89
N GLY A 41 -9.98 -2.00 0.65
CA GLY A 41 -10.31 -2.83 -0.51
C GLY A 41 -9.13 -3.69 -1.01
N GLY A 42 -9.39 -4.52 -2.02
CA GLY A 42 -8.45 -5.48 -2.56
C GLY A 42 -8.31 -6.78 -1.75
N GLU A 43 -7.66 -7.76 -2.34
CA GLU A 43 -7.49 -9.12 -1.82
C GLU A 43 -6.07 -9.35 -1.27
N ARG A 44 -5.05 -8.75 -1.93
CA ARG A 44 -3.64 -8.91 -1.57
C ARG A 44 -2.92 -7.57 -1.49
N TRP A 45 -1.94 -7.48 -0.61
CA TRP A 45 -1.24 -6.22 -0.31
C TRP A 45 -0.42 -5.68 -1.50
N ASP A 46 0.07 -6.54 -2.39
CA ASP A 46 0.84 -6.27 -3.61
C ASP A 46 0.01 -6.50 -4.89
N GLN A 47 -1.32 -6.42 -4.81
CA GLN A 47 -2.21 -6.69 -5.96
C GLN A 47 -2.05 -5.69 -7.11
N GLY A 48 -1.55 -4.48 -6.83
CA GLY A 48 -1.34 -3.48 -7.88
C GLY A 48 -1.54 -2.06 -7.40
N PHE A 49 -1.52 -1.15 -8.37
CA PHE A 49 -1.36 0.29 -8.17
C PHE A 49 -2.24 0.91 -7.07
N ASP A 50 -3.56 0.72 -7.13
CA ASP A 50 -4.51 1.39 -6.24
C ASP A 50 -4.61 0.71 -4.87
N VAL A 51 -4.76 -0.63 -4.83
CA VAL A 51 -4.81 -1.43 -3.60
C VAL A 51 -3.53 -1.22 -2.78
N THR A 52 -2.37 -1.40 -3.42
CA THR A 52 -1.08 -1.30 -2.74
C THR A 52 -0.77 0.14 -2.33
N ALA A 53 -1.18 1.16 -3.11
CA ALA A 53 -1.03 2.56 -2.69
C ALA A 53 -1.78 2.87 -1.39
N ARG A 54 -3.02 2.37 -1.23
CA ARG A 54 -3.80 2.53 0.00
C ARG A 54 -3.18 1.82 1.19
N PHE A 55 -2.62 0.63 0.96
CA PHE A 55 -1.91 -0.10 2.00
C PHE A 55 -0.62 0.60 2.43
N VAL A 56 0.18 1.07 1.47
CA VAL A 56 1.41 1.83 1.75
C VAL A 56 1.09 3.15 2.46
N GLU A 57 -0.01 3.83 2.13
CA GLU A 57 -0.49 4.99 2.89
C GLU A 57 -0.80 4.64 4.35
N TYR A 58 -1.43 3.48 4.59
CA TYR A 58 -1.64 2.99 5.95
C TYR A 58 -0.32 2.73 6.68
N CYS A 59 0.65 2.07 6.04
CA CYS A 59 1.96 1.80 6.63
C CYS A 59 2.70 3.08 7.01
N GLU A 60 2.65 4.11 6.14
CA GLU A 60 3.18 5.44 6.44
C GLU A 60 2.49 6.09 7.65
N GLY A 61 1.18 5.88 7.81
CA GLY A 61 0.42 6.33 8.97
C GLY A 61 0.73 5.55 10.26
N VAL A 62 1.15 4.29 10.16
CA VAL A 62 1.61 3.48 11.31
C VAL A 62 3.01 3.90 11.73
N ARG A 63 3.92 4.09 10.77
CA ARG A 63 5.26 4.61 11.01
C ARG A 63 5.62 5.65 9.96
N LYS A 64 5.70 6.90 10.40
CA LYS A 64 6.16 8.01 9.57
C LYS A 64 7.57 7.71 9.02
N GLY A 65 7.76 7.92 7.72
CA GLY A 65 9.00 7.61 7.01
C GLY A 65 9.11 6.16 6.52
N PHE A 66 8.06 5.35 6.65
CA PHE A 66 8.03 3.98 6.11
C PHE A 66 8.35 3.96 4.61
N VAL A 67 7.69 4.81 3.81
CA VAL A 67 7.85 4.81 2.34
C VAL A 67 9.28 5.17 1.94
N ALA A 68 9.83 6.20 2.56
CA ALA A 68 11.19 6.66 2.28
C ALA A 68 12.22 5.57 2.62
N GLU A 69 12.08 4.92 3.78
CA GLU A 69 13.00 3.87 4.22
C GLU A 69 12.87 2.59 3.38
N MET A 70 11.64 2.20 3.04
CA MET A 70 11.39 1.07 2.13
C MET A 70 12.06 1.32 0.76
N ASN A 71 11.87 2.50 0.18
CA ASN A 71 12.52 2.87 -1.07
C ASN A 71 14.05 2.86 -0.96
N ARG A 72 14.60 3.37 0.14
CA ARG A 72 16.06 3.35 0.39
C ARG A 72 16.60 1.93 0.41
N ARG A 73 15.94 1.01 1.11
CA ARG A 73 16.34 -0.40 1.19
C ARG A 73 16.24 -1.13 -0.14
N MET A 74 15.21 -0.80 -0.93
CA MET A 74 15.06 -1.32 -2.30
C MET A 74 16.22 -0.98 -3.24
N LYS A 75 17.12 -0.05 -2.87
CA LYS A 75 18.34 0.22 -3.63
C LYS A 75 19.30 -0.98 -3.67
N VAL A 76 19.33 -1.81 -2.62
CA VAL A 76 20.29 -2.93 -2.49
C VAL A 76 19.66 -4.31 -2.66
N GLY A 77 18.34 -4.40 -2.73
CA GLY A 77 17.60 -5.65 -2.88
C GLY A 77 16.19 -5.54 -2.32
N TYR A 78 15.46 -6.65 -2.30
CA TYR A 78 14.16 -6.73 -1.66
C TYR A 78 13.98 -8.09 -0.98
N GLY A 79 13.32 -8.07 0.17
CA GLY A 79 12.75 -9.24 0.84
C GLY A 79 11.60 -8.79 1.73
N ASP A 80 10.59 -9.64 1.90
CA ASP A 80 9.37 -9.29 2.65
C ASP A 80 9.65 -8.93 4.11
N GLY A 81 10.72 -9.46 4.69
CA GLY A 81 11.21 -9.11 6.04
C GLY A 81 11.54 -7.62 6.21
N TYR A 82 11.70 -6.85 5.14
CA TYR A 82 11.84 -5.39 5.23
C TYR A 82 10.63 -4.72 5.88
N PHE A 83 9.43 -5.30 5.74
CA PHE A 83 8.28 -4.81 6.50
C PHE A 83 8.49 -5.01 8.00
N GLY A 84 8.96 -6.18 8.43
CA GLY A 84 9.34 -6.45 9.82
C GLY A 84 10.37 -5.44 10.35
N GLU A 85 11.44 -5.23 9.59
CA GLU A 85 12.54 -4.34 9.99
C GLU A 85 12.15 -2.85 10.01
N VAL A 86 11.34 -2.40 9.05
CA VAL A 86 10.96 -0.99 8.93
C VAL A 86 9.74 -0.68 9.78
N LEU A 87 8.68 -1.50 9.71
CA LEU A 87 7.39 -1.26 10.35
C LEU A 87 7.30 -1.88 11.76
N GLY A 88 8.21 -2.78 12.12
CA GLY A 88 8.14 -3.56 13.36
C GLY A 88 7.16 -4.73 13.31
N LYS A 89 6.67 -5.10 12.11
CA LYS A 89 5.74 -6.21 11.90
C LYS A 89 5.83 -6.75 10.47
N GLU A 90 5.63 -8.06 10.34
CA GLU A 90 5.60 -8.73 9.03
C GLU A 90 4.47 -8.20 8.14
N VAL A 91 4.69 -8.22 6.81
CA VAL A 91 3.77 -7.66 5.82
C VAL A 91 2.36 -8.24 5.92
N GLU A 92 2.24 -9.55 6.14
CA GLU A 92 0.96 -10.24 6.28
C GLU A 92 0.19 -9.80 7.54
N VAL A 93 0.91 -9.54 8.63
CA VAL A 93 0.31 -9.01 9.86
C VAL A 93 -0.17 -7.58 9.64
N ALA A 94 0.67 -6.74 9.01
CA ALA A 94 0.30 -5.37 8.66
C ALA A 94 -0.93 -5.33 7.73
N TRP A 95 -0.99 -6.23 6.75
CA TRP A 95 -2.12 -6.35 5.83
C TRP A 95 -3.41 -6.72 6.57
N ARG A 96 -3.35 -7.71 7.48
CA ARG A 96 -4.51 -8.07 8.30
C ARG A 96 -4.97 -6.91 9.19
N ASP A 97 -4.04 -6.18 9.81
CA ASP A 97 -4.36 -5.01 10.65
C ASP A 97 -5.01 -3.90 9.81
N TYR A 98 -4.50 -3.67 8.60
CA TYR A 98 -5.09 -2.76 7.62
C TYR A 98 -6.53 -3.16 7.29
N LYS A 99 -6.76 -4.42 6.91
CA LYS A 99 -8.11 -4.93 6.62
C LYS A 99 -9.03 -4.79 7.82
N SER A 100 -8.56 -5.10 9.04
CA SER A 100 -9.35 -4.96 10.27
C SER A 100 -9.72 -3.49 10.58
N LYS A 101 -8.78 -2.56 10.41
CA LYS A 101 -9.00 -1.11 10.61
C LYS A 101 -10.11 -0.57 9.72
N TYR A 102 -10.17 -1.03 8.47
CA TYR A 102 -11.11 -0.51 7.49
C TYR A 102 -12.37 -1.37 7.31
N ALA A 103 -12.38 -2.64 7.72
CA ALA A 103 -13.58 -3.47 7.79
C ALA A 103 -14.65 -2.83 8.70
N LYS A 104 -14.23 -2.19 9.80
CA LYS A 104 -15.13 -1.46 10.72
C LYS A 104 -15.68 -0.15 10.15
N LYS A 105 -15.07 0.39 9.09
CA LYS A 105 -15.51 1.63 8.44
C LYS A 105 -16.42 1.38 7.23
N GLN A 106 -16.66 0.11 6.87
CA GLN A 106 -17.44 -0.26 5.68
C GLN A 106 -18.92 -0.63 5.97
N ASN A 107 -19.53 -0.22 7.10
CA ASN A 107 -21.00 -0.18 7.22
C ASN A 107 -21.48 0.84 8.29
N PRO A 108 -22.59 1.60 8.07
CA PRO A 108 -23.90 1.04 7.77
C PRO A 108 -24.58 1.54 6.46
N ALA A 109 -25.41 0.66 5.88
CA ALA A 109 -26.45 0.85 4.85
C ALA A 109 -26.04 0.68 3.37
N ALA A 110 -26.05 -0.57 2.90
CA ALA A 110 -26.75 -0.89 1.65
C ALA A 110 -28.22 -1.17 1.99
N GLY A 111 -28.97 -0.10 2.24
CA GLY A 111 -30.42 -0.13 2.37
C GLY A 111 -31.04 0.85 1.37
N GLY A 112 -31.96 0.35 0.54
CA GLY A 112 -32.94 1.20 -0.14
C GLY A 112 -32.86 1.22 -1.66
N GLY A 113 -33.52 0.24 -2.27
CA GLY A 113 -33.88 0.25 -3.68
C GLY A 113 -34.96 -0.77 -3.96
N VAL A 114 -36.16 -0.56 -3.40
CA VAL A 114 -37.37 -1.28 -3.80
C VAL A 114 -37.81 -0.76 -5.17
N LYS A 115 -37.87 -1.65 -6.16
CA LYS A 115 -39.06 -2.01 -6.94
C LYS A 115 -38.74 -3.23 -7.79
#